data_AF-A0AAV8F1B6-F1
#
_entry.id   AF-A0AAV8F1B6-F1
#
_cell.length_a   1.000
_cell.length_b   1.000
_cell.length_c   1.000
_cell.angle_alpha   90.00
_cell.angle_beta   90.00
_cell.angle_gamma   90.00
#
_symmetry.space_group_name_H-M   'P 1'
#
loop_
_entity.id
_entity.type
_entity.pdbx_description
1 polymer ?
#
loop_
_entity_poly.entity_id
_entity_poly.type
_entity_poly.pdbx_seq_one_letter_code
_entity_poly.pdbx_strand_id
1 'polypeptide(L)'
;MSIYPWLTLVAIIWLQAVNGTNTTFPAYSSALKSRLGISQLNLNNLTVASDLGKVFGWCSGIALNHFPLWLVLIVGVAIGAFGYGVQFLFLTTKISTVEYWQAFLLCVISGKSICWINTVCYVAAMQKFPNKHGIVISLTTSYSGISAKVYIAMAEVILGKTNPNNKSIYLLQNSLVPLAVAIIVLPVLHDTKSVVGGEKKVGLSIMFFMAGLTGAYAILTTTAPEFITIKQRMPMAILLGMIMSTCLIPLLLKARFNIMSKNKVTTIHEVTKRTVEEAREEGEMEERRGREYGVWDLVRSLDFWLYFGVYGCGGTLGLVYANNLGQIAQSRGMSEAELVSISSSFGFFGKLGSALLIVSTSKQQAKACGIEYGFSSNADGTNGDHFLPPTHPLKNFPTRWHSNNRNVNRRNYIPGCLHYL
;
A
#
# COMPACT_ATOMS: atom_id res chain seq x y z
N MET A 1 1.93 -21.99 -10.97
CA MET A 1 1.50 -20.75 -10.26
C MET A 1 1.79 -19.56 -11.16
N SER A 2 0.86 -18.62 -11.28
CA SER A 2 1.09 -17.42 -12.08
C SER A 2 2.05 -16.47 -11.38
N ILE A 3 3.04 -15.95 -12.11
CA ILE A 3 4.02 -14.99 -11.60
C ILE A 3 3.44 -13.56 -11.51
N TYR A 4 2.37 -13.30 -12.27
CA TYR A 4 1.80 -11.97 -12.46
C TYR A 4 1.35 -11.27 -11.17
N PRO A 5 0.65 -11.90 -10.20
CA PRO A 5 0.29 -11.25 -8.93
C PRO A 5 1.50 -10.76 -8.13
N TRP A 6 2.60 -11.50 -8.18
CA TRP A 6 3.83 -11.14 -7.47
C TRP A 6 4.59 -10.03 -8.19
N LEU A 7 4.57 -10.02 -9.53
CA LEU A 7 5.08 -8.88 -10.31
C LEU A 7 4.26 -7.62 -10.03
N THR A 8 2.93 -7.71 -10.01
CA THR A 8 2.06 -6.58 -9.63
C THR A 8 2.38 -6.10 -8.22
N LEU A 9 2.61 -7.02 -7.27
CA LEU A 9 2.98 -6.67 -5.90
C LEU A 9 4.32 -5.92 -5.84
N VAL A 10 5.34 -6.37 -6.57
CA VAL A 10 6.63 -5.64 -6.66
C VAL A 10 6.44 -4.27 -7.30
N ALA A 11 5.67 -4.18 -8.38
CA ALA A 11 5.37 -2.93 -9.07
C ALA A 11 4.73 -1.89 -8.13
N ILE A 12 3.73 -2.29 -7.35
CA ILE A 12 3.07 -1.37 -6.40
C ILE A 12 3.96 -1.07 -5.19
N ILE A 13 4.86 -1.97 -4.76
CA ILE A 13 5.88 -1.67 -3.74
C ILE A 13 6.81 -0.55 -4.24
N TRP A 14 7.28 -0.63 -5.48
CA TRP A 14 8.16 0.38 -6.06
C TRP A 14 7.46 1.71 -6.22
N LEU A 15 6.21 1.71 -6.72
CA LEU A 15 5.40 2.93 -6.79
C LEU A 15 5.21 3.54 -5.40
N GLN A 16 4.82 2.75 -4.40
CA GLN A 16 4.63 3.25 -3.03
C GLN A 16 5.92 3.79 -2.42
N ALA A 17 7.07 3.16 -2.68
CA ALA A 17 8.38 3.61 -2.20
C ALA A 17 8.75 5.00 -2.71
N VAL A 18 8.27 5.42 -3.89
CA VAL A 18 8.56 6.74 -4.48
C VAL A 18 7.38 7.73 -4.37
N ASN A 19 6.19 7.26 -4.01
CA ASN A 19 4.97 8.08 -3.93
C ASN A 19 4.86 8.94 -2.67
N GLY A 20 5.71 8.75 -1.65
CA GLY A 20 5.74 9.59 -0.44
C GLY A 20 6.42 10.95 -0.64
N THR A 21 6.17 11.66 -1.75
CA THR A 21 6.83 12.94 -2.09
C THR A 21 6.49 14.08 -1.13
N ASN A 22 5.36 14.03 -0.41
CA ASN A 22 5.06 15.00 0.63
C ASN A 22 5.97 14.85 1.86
N THR A 23 6.47 13.64 2.13
CA THR A 23 7.37 13.39 3.27
C THR A 23 8.77 13.97 3.05
N THR A 24 9.13 14.36 1.82
CA THR A 24 10.38 15.06 1.52
C THR A 24 10.26 16.58 1.63
N PHE A 25 9.05 17.13 1.79
CA PHE A 25 8.84 18.58 1.93
C PHE A 25 9.74 19.23 2.99
N PRO A 26 9.86 18.67 4.21
CA PRO A 26 10.80 19.17 5.22
C PRO A 26 12.25 19.37 4.76
N ALA A 27 12.73 18.58 3.79
CA ALA A 27 14.12 18.62 3.33
C ALA A 27 14.43 19.80 2.37
N TYR A 28 13.40 20.42 1.79
CA TYR A 28 13.56 21.58 0.89
C TYR A 28 12.70 22.79 1.28
N SER A 29 11.80 22.64 2.25
CA SER A 29 10.83 23.67 2.62
C SER A 29 11.47 24.98 3.08
N SER A 30 12.64 24.93 3.71
CA SER A 30 13.37 26.14 4.14
C SER A 30 13.94 26.94 2.97
N ALA A 31 14.46 26.26 1.94
CA ALA A 31 14.89 26.93 0.71
C ALA A 31 13.71 27.54 -0.05
N LEU A 32 12.58 26.81 -0.10
CA LEU A 32 11.36 27.31 -0.73
C LEU A 32 10.80 28.54 0.01
N LYS A 33 10.78 28.51 1.35
CA LYS A 33 10.38 29.65 2.21
C LYS A 33 11.23 30.88 1.93
N SER A 34 12.55 30.71 1.92
CA SER A 34 13.49 31.80 1.68
C SER A 34 13.33 32.39 0.27
N ARG A 35 13.15 31.55 -0.76
CA ARG A 35 12.97 32.01 -2.15
C ARG A 35 11.63 32.71 -2.39
N LEU A 36 10.56 32.31 -1.70
CA LEU A 36 9.26 32.98 -1.77
C LEU A 36 9.17 34.23 -0.88
N GLY A 37 10.08 34.42 0.08
CA GLY A 37 10.02 35.52 1.04
C GLY A 37 8.81 35.45 1.98
N ILE A 38 8.34 34.24 2.31
CA ILE A 38 7.08 34.04 3.06
C ILE A 38 7.28 33.73 4.54
N SER A 39 6.23 34.01 5.33
CA SER A 39 6.16 33.65 6.75
C SER A 39 6.05 32.13 6.98
N GLN A 40 6.28 31.69 8.22
CA GLN A 40 6.09 30.28 8.58
C GLN A 40 4.63 29.83 8.43
N LEU A 41 3.68 30.71 8.72
CA LEU A 41 2.25 30.45 8.55
C LEU A 41 1.92 30.14 7.07
N ASN A 42 2.43 30.97 6.16
CA ASN A 42 2.22 30.78 4.73
C ASN A 42 2.91 29.51 4.22
N LEU A 43 4.09 29.16 4.74
CA LEU A 43 4.74 27.89 4.41
C LEU A 43 3.91 26.69 4.88
N ASN A 44 3.37 26.75 6.09
CA ASN A 44 2.49 25.69 6.62
C ASN A 44 1.22 25.56 5.79
N ASN A 45 0.68 26.67 5.29
CA ASN A 45 -0.47 26.67 4.37
C ASN A 45 -0.15 26.02 3.02
N LEU A 46 1.09 26.10 2.50
CA LEU A 46 1.49 25.34 1.30
C LEU A 46 1.46 23.82 1.53
N THR A 47 1.83 23.40 2.74
CA THR A 47 1.71 22.00 3.13
C THR A 47 0.25 21.56 3.22
N VAL A 48 -0.61 22.40 3.81
CA VAL A 48 -2.07 22.19 3.81
C VAL A 48 -2.60 22.10 2.38
N ALA A 49 -2.10 22.92 1.45
CA ALA A 49 -2.47 22.86 0.05
C ALA A 49 -2.15 21.51 -0.60
N SER A 50 -0.98 20.93 -0.29
CA SER A 50 -0.60 19.59 -0.73
C SER A 50 -1.54 18.52 -0.16
N ASP A 51 -1.87 18.59 1.12
CA ASP A 51 -2.81 17.64 1.72
C ASP A 51 -4.24 17.83 1.18
N LEU A 52 -4.65 19.05 0.87
CA LEU A 52 -5.91 19.37 0.18
C LEU A 52 -5.97 18.74 -1.21
N GLY A 53 -4.85 18.71 -1.95
CA GLY A 53 -4.75 18.00 -3.22
C GLY A 53 -5.13 16.51 -3.11
N LYS A 54 -4.80 15.86 -2.00
CA LYS A 54 -5.15 14.45 -1.74
C LYS A 54 -6.65 14.28 -1.45
N VAL A 55 -7.30 15.27 -0.85
CA VAL A 55 -8.77 15.26 -0.63
C VAL A 55 -9.52 15.22 -1.96
N PHE A 56 -9.01 15.89 -2.99
CA PHE A 56 -9.54 15.80 -4.36
C PHE A 56 -9.20 14.47 -5.08
N GLY A 57 -8.82 13.45 -4.32
CA GLY A 57 -8.53 12.10 -4.78
C GLY A 57 -9.72 11.31 -5.32
N TRP A 58 -10.95 11.62 -4.90
CA TRP A 58 -12.15 10.89 -5.35
C TRP A 58 -12.29 10.81 -6.88
N CYS A 59 -11.76 11.80 -7.61
CA CYS A 59 -11.78 11.80 -9.07
C CYS A 59 -10.93 10.69 -9.71
N SER A 60 -9.85 10.20 -9.07
CA SER A 60 -9.08 9.06 -9.60
C SER A 60 -9.89 7.77 -9.51
N GLY A 61 -10.71 7.60 -8.47
CA GLY A 61 -11.65 6.49 -8.34
C GLY A 61 -12.69 6.50 -9.46
N ILE A 62 -13.29 7.66 -9.76
CA ILE A 62 -14.22 7.80 -10.89
C ILE A 62 -13.52 7.56 -12.23
N ALA A 63 -12.28 8.02 -12.38
CA ALA A 63 -11.50 7.78 -13.59
C ALA A 63 -11.28 6.28 -13.85
N LEU A 64 -11.09 5.47 -12.80
CA LEU A 64 -10.94 4.01 -12.94
C LEU A 64 -12.21 3.28 -13.38
N ASN A 65 -13.38 3.92 -13.28
CA ASN A 65 -14.62 3.36 -13.85
C ASN A 65 -14.65 3.52 -15.38
N HIS A 66 -13.89 4.45 -15.94
CA HIS A 66 -13.90 4.78 -17.37
C HIS A 66 -12.61 4.39 -18.08
N PHE A 67 -11.49 4.32 -17.35
CA PHE A 67 -10.15 4.16 -17.90
C PHE A 67 -9.38 3.02 -17.22
N PRO A 68 -8.48 2.33 -17.95
CA PRO A 68 -7.66 1.27 -17.40
C PRO A 68 -6.60 1.81 -16.41
N LEU A 69 -6.13 0.93 -15.52
CA LEU A 69 -5.16 1.26 -14.45
C LEU A 69 -3.91 1.99 -14.97
N TRP A 70 -3.36 1.53 -16.10
CA TRP A 70 -2.13 2.10 -16.67
C TRP A 70 -2.34 3.55 -17.12
N LEU A 71 -3.51 3.90 -17.66
CA LEU A 71 -3.78 5.26 -18.13
C LEU A 71 -3.97 6.21 -16.93
N VAL A 72 -4.69 5.75 -15.90
CA VAL A 72 -4.85 6.52 -14.66
C VAL A 72 -3.49 6.73 -13.97
N LEU A 73 -2.58 5.76 -14.02
CA LEU A 73 -1.21 5.93 -13.53
C LEU A 73 -0.46 7.02 -14.30
N ILE A 74 -0.50 7.00 -15.63
CA ILE A 74 0.15 8.01 -16.48
C ILE A 74 -0.34 9.40 -16.14
N VAL A 75 -1.66 9.59 -16.00
CA VAL A 75 -2.22 10.89 -15.61
C VAL A 75 -1.72 11.31 -14.23
N GLY A 76 -1.72 10.39 -13.25
CA GLY A 76 -1.20 10.66 -11.92
C GLY A 76 0.26 11.13 -11.92
N VAL A 77 1.15 10.42 -12.61
CA VAL A 77 2.58 10.81 -12.67
C VAL A 77 2.82 12.05 -13.51
N ALA A 78 2.03 12.31 -14.56
CA ALA A 78 2.14 13.53 -15.36
C ALA A 78 1.76 14.77 -14.52
N ILE A 79 0.68 14.68 -13.74
CA ILE A 79 0.26 15.73 -12.79
C ILE A 79 1.39 16.00 -11.79
N GLY A 80 2.00 14.95 -11.23
CA GLY A 80 3.08 15.07 -10.25
C GLY A 80 4.37 15.65 -10.84
N ALA A 81 4.75 15.19 -12.03
CA ALA A 81 5.90 15.72 -12.76
C ALA A 81 5.72 17.20 -13.10
N PHE A 82 4.52 17.61 -13.50
CA PHE A 82 4.22 19.02 -13.72
C PHE A 82 4.30 19.84 -12.41
N GLY A 83 3.60 19.41 -11.35
CA GLY A 83 3.56 20.12 -10.07
C GLY A 83 4.95 20.31 -9.45
N TYR A 84 5.73 19.23 -9.31
CA TYR A 84 7.08 19.30 -8.74
C TYR A 84 8.12 19.87 -9.71
N GLY A 85 7.98 19.63 -11.01
CA GLY A 85 8.91 20.14 -12.03
C GLY A 85 8.89 21.66 -12.11
N VAL A 86 7.72 22.29 -12.05
CA VAL A 86 7.61 23.76 -12.02
C VAL A 86 8.19 24.32 -10.72
N GLN A 87 7.92 23.69 -9.57
CA GLN A 87 8.53 24.08 -8.29
C GLN A 87 10.07 23.97 -8.33
N PHE A 88 10.61 22.94 -8.98
CA PHE A 88 12.05 22.77 -9.19
C PHE A 88 12.65 23.90 -10.04
N LEU A 89 12.02 24.25 -11.16
CA LEU A 89 12.47 25.33 -12.04
C LEU A 89 12.47 26.69 -11.32
N PHE A 90 11.49 26.93 -10.46
CA PHE A 90 11.44 28.11 -9.59
C PHE A 90 12.60 28.14 -8.58
N LEU A 91 12.86 27.01 -7.90
CA LEU A 91 13.92 26.94 -6.90
C LEU A 91 15.32 27.07 -7.52
N THR A 92 15.51 26.58 -8.76
CA THR A 92 16.76 26.70 -9.53
C THR A 92 16.94 28.03 -10.25
N THR A 93 16.12 29.04 -9.95
CA THR A 93 16.19 30.40 -10.53
C THR A 93 15.95 30.46 -12.05
N LYS A 94 15.48 29.38 -12.67
CA LYS A 94 15.16 29.35 -14.11
C LYS A 94 13.85 30.09 -14.42
N ILE A 95 12.94 30.15 -13.46
CA ILE A 95 11.72 30.97 -13.51
C ILE A 95 11.88 32.12 -12.50
N SER A 96 11.69 33.35 -12.95
CA SER A 96 11.99 34.57 -12.19
C SER A 96 10.95 34.93 -11.13
N THR A 97 9.67 34.58 -11.33
CA THR A 97 8.59 34.98 -10.42
C THR A 97 7.51 33.89 -10.32
N VAL A 98 7.34 33.32 -9.12
CA VAL A 98 6.17 32.50 -8.76
C VAL A 98 5.52 33.17 -7.56
N GLU A 99 4.27 33.60 -7.72
CA GLU A 99 3.50 34.19 -6.64
C GLU A 99 3.02 33.12 -5.64
N TYR A 100 2.67 33.54 -4.43
CA TYR A 100 2.23 32.62 -3.38
C TYR A 100 1.02 31.76 -3.81
N TRP A 101 0.03 32.35 -4.49
CA TRP A 101 -1.13 31.59 -4.99
C TRP A 101 -0.75 30.52 -6.02
N GLN A 102 0.21 30.83 -6.89
CA GLN A 102 0.72 29.86 -7.87
C GLN A 102 1.47 28.73 -7.15
N ALA A 103 2.30 29.05 -6.15
CA ALA A 103 2.96 28.04 -5.31
C ALA A 103 1.93 27.17 -4.58
N PHE A 104 0.85 27.76 -4.07
CA PHE A 104 -0.27 27.05 -3.43
C PHE A 104 -0.93 26.07 -4.41
N LEU A 105 -1.28 26.52 -5.62
CA LEU A 105 -1.87 25.65 -6.65
C LEU A 105 -0.91 24.54 -7.08
N LEU A 106 0.37 24.84 -7.25
CA LEU A 106 1.39 23.82 -7.55
C LEU A 106 1.45 22.76 -6.44
N CYS A 107 1.35 23.15 -5.17
CA CYS A 107 1.27 22.22 -4.06
C CYS A 107 0.00 21.36 -4.12
N VAL A 108 -1.18 21.93 -4.44
CA VAL A 108 -2.42 21.15 -4.65
C VAL A 108 -2.26 20.13 -5.76
N ILE A 109 -1.67 20.53 -6.90
CA ILE A 109 -1.41 19.65 -8.05
C ILE A 109 -0.46 18.51 -7.65
N SER A 110 0.65 18.83 -6.99
CA SER A 110 1.60 17.84 -6.46
C SER A 110 0.97 16.89 -5.42
N GLY A 111 0.04 17.38 -4.59
CA GLY A 111 -0.70 16.56 -3.65
C GLY A 111 -1.67 15.59 -4.32
N LYS A 112 -2.34 16.06 -5.39
CA LYS A 112 -3.28 15.28 -6.18
C LYS A 112 -2.62 14.06 -6.82
N SER A 113 -1.39 14.20 -7.33
CA SER A 113 -0.68 13.08 -7.96
C SER A 113 -0.45 11.91 -7.01
N ILE A 114 -0.16 12.19 -5.74
CA ILE A 114 0.05 11.17 -4.70
C ILE A 114 -1.19 10.29 -4.57
N CYS A 115 -2.37 10.91 -4.56
CA CYS A 115 -3.62 10.16 -4.43
C CYS A 115 -3.89 9.31 -5.67
N TRP A 116 -3.67 9.84 -6.88
CA TRP A 116 -3.88 9.10 -8.13
C TRP A 116 -3.02 7.83 -8.19
N ILE A 117 -1.74 7.92 -7.83
CA ILE A 117 -0.83 6.77 -7.78
C ILE A 117 -1.29 5.78 -6.69
N ASN A 118 -1.70 6.26 -5.51
CA ASN A 118 -2.23 5.40 -4.45
C ASN A 118 -3.47 4.62 -4.89
N THR A 119 -4.41 5.26 -5.58
CA THR A 119 -5.63 4.61 -6.06
C THR A 119 -5.29 3.45 -7.01
N VAL A 120 -4.35 3.66 -7.95
CA VAL A 120 -3.89 2.60 -8.86
C VAL A 120 -3.28 1.44 -8.07
N CYS A 121 -2.41 1.73 -7.10
CA CYS A 121 -1.78 0.70 -6.27
C CYS A 121 -2.80 -0.11 -5.47
N TYR A 122 -3.79 0.54 -4.87
CA TYR A 122 -4.82 -0.13 -4.06
C TYR A 122 -5.75 -0.98 -4.91
N VAL A 123 -6.22 -0.46 -6.05
CA VAL A 123 -7.08 -1.23 -6.96
C VAL A 123 -6.32 -2.41 -7.56
N ALA A 124 -5.05 -2.24 -7.93
CA ALA A 124 -4.20 -3.35 -8.40
C ALA A 124 -4.01 -4.44 -7.32
N ALA A 125 -3.81 -4.04 -6.05
CA ALA A 125 -3.73 -4.98 -4.94
C ALA A 125 -5.05 -5.74 -4.72
N MET A 126 -6.19 -5.05 -4.78
CA MET A 126 -7.52 -5.65 -4.62
C MET A 126 -7.84 -6.65 -5.75
N GLN A 127 -7.52 -6.30 -7.00
CA GLN A 127 -7.73 -7.16 -8.16
C GLN A 127 -6.88 -8.46 -8.10
N LYS A 128 -5.64 -8.40 -7.61
CA LYS A 128 -4.74 -9.57 -7.60
C LYS A 128 -4.78 -10.37 -6.28
N PHE A 129 -5.20 -9.76 -5.17
CA PHE A 129 -5.22 -10.36 -3.82
C PHE A 129 -6.56 -10.18 -3.10
N PRO A 130 -7.70 -10.66 -3.65
CA PRO A 130 -9.03 -10.37 -3.10
C PRO A 130 -9.20 -10.77 -1.62
N ASN A 131 -8.67 -11.92 -1.19
CA ASN A 131 -8.82 -12.37 0.21
C ASN A 131 -7.82 -11.74 1.19
N LYS A 132 -6.78 -11.07 0.71
CA LYS A 132 -5.66 -10.55 1.53
C LYS A 132 -5.25 -9.14 1.15
N HIS A 133 -6.12 -8.41 0.46
CA HIS A 133 -5.81 -7.08 -0.07
C HIS A 133 -5.47 -6.12 1.08
N GLY A 134 -6.13 -6.19 2.24
CA GLY A 134 -5.78 -5.39 3.41
C GLY A 134 -4.32 -5.58 3.86
N ILE A 135 -3.86 -6.83 3.98
CA ILE A 135 -2.47 -7.16 4.36
C ILE A 135 -1.48 -6.66 3.29
N VAL A 136 -1.83 -6.83 2.02
CA VAL A 136 -1.01 -6.39 0.88
C VAL A 136 -0.93 -4.86 0.80
N ILE A 137 -2.05 -4.17 0.99
CA ILE A 137 -2.12 -2.70 1.02
C ILE A 137 -1.28 -2.19 2.18
N SER A 138 -1.40 -2.73 3.39
CA SER A 138 -0.54 -2.33 4.53
C SER A 138 0.95 -2.56 4.26
N LEU A 139 1.32 -3.71 3.69
CA LEU A 139 2.70 -4.02 3.32
C LEU A 139 3.26 -3.05 2.27
N THR A 140 2.47 -2.72 1.24
CA THR A 140 2.92 -1.84 0.15
C THR A 140 2.97 -0.39 0.61
N THR A 141 1.94 0.07 1.33
CA THR A 141 1.87 1.41 1.91
C THR A 141 2.97 1.63 2.96
N SER A 142 3.51 0.59 3.61
CA SER A 142 4.67 0.77 4.51
C SER A 142 5.87 1.37 3.78
N TYR A 143 6.12 1.00 2.52
CA TYR A 143 7.18 1.57 1.69
C TYR A 143 6.96 3.07 1.41
N SER A 144 5.73 3.57 1.39
CA SER A 144 5.51 5.04 1.37
C SER A 144 6.01 5.75 2.63
N GLY A 145 6.14 5.03 3.74
CA GLY A 145 6.76 5.53 4.97
C GLY A 145 8.26 5.76 4.82
N ILE A 146 8.96 4.91 4.06
CA ILE A 146 10.41 5.02 3.84
C ILE A 146 10.79 5.99 2.71
N SER A 147 9.81 6.53 1.98
CA SER A 147 10.05 7.37 0.79
C SER A 147 11.03 8.52 1.04
N ALA A 148 10.87 9.29 2.12
CA ALA A 148 11.77 10.41 2.37
C ALA A 148 13.23 9.96 2.51
N LYS A 149 13.46 8.84 3.20
CA LYS A 149 14.78 8.24 3.32
C LYS A 149 15.30 7.73 1.98
N VAL A 150 14.45 7.16 1.13
CA VAL A 150 14.83 6.76 -0.25
C VAL A 150 15.30 7.98 -1.05
N TYR A 151 14.58 9.10 -1.00
CA TYR A 151 14.97 10.35 -1.67
C TYR A 151 16.30 10.93 -1.13
N ILE A 152 16.48 10.92 0.18
CA ILE A 152 17.75 11.34 0.81
C ILE A 152 18.90 10.43 0.35
N ALA A 153 18.70 9.11 0.39
CA ALA A 153 19.69 8.14 -0.08
C ALA A 153 20.06 8.35 -1.55
N MET A 154 19.08 8.58 -2.43
CA MET A 154 19.31 8.89 -3.84
C MET A 154 20.11 10.19 -4.02
N ALA A 155 19.76 11.24 -3.27
CA ALA A 155 20.45 12.53 -3.35
C ALA A 155 21.93 12.40 -2.92
N GLU A 156 22.21 11.66 -1.85
CA GLU A 156 23.57 11.40 -1.37
C GLU A 156 24.40 10.57 -2.34
N VAL A 157 23.80 9.57 -3.00
CA VAL A 157 24.49 8.76 -4.01
C VAL A 157 24.85 9.63 -5.24
N ILE A 158 23.93 10.48 -5.70
CA ILE A 158 24.12 11.33 -6.89
C ILE A 158 25.13 12.45 -6.63
N LEU A 159 24.95 13.22 -5.55
CA LEU A 159 25.76 14.42 -5.29
C LEU A 159 27.02 14.14 -4.47
N GLY A 160 27.06 13.05 -3.70
CA GLY A 160 27.98 12.95 -2.56
C GLY A 160 27.72 14.01 -1.49
N LYS A 161 28.45 13.97 -0.37
CA LYS A 161 28.38 15.01 0.68
C LYS A 161 28.97 16.37 0.25
N THR A 162 29.36 16.52 -1.01
CA THR A 162 30.17 17.65 -1.51
C THR A 162 29.36 18.94 -1.72
N ASN A 163 28.02 18.90 -1.74
CA ASN A 163 27.17 20.10 -1.86
C ASN A 163 25.84 19.98 -1.08
N PRO A 164 25.86 20.08 0.27
CA PRO A 164 24.64 20.01 1.10
C PRO A 164 23.64 21.17 0.87
N ASN A 165 24.05 22.21 0.15
CA ASN A 165 23.22 23.40 -0.07
C ASN A 165 22.21 23.27 -1.22
N ASN A 166 22.37 22.29 -2.13
CA ASN A 166 21.49 22.17 -3.29
C ASN A 166 20.21 21.38 -2.97
N LYS A 167 19.30 22.00 -2.20
CA LYS A 167 18.01 21.39 -1.82
C LYS A 167 17.04 21.21 -3.00
N SER A 168 17.33 21.78 -4.18
CA SER A 168 16.51 21.62 -5.38
C SER A 168 16.49 20.21 -5.93
N ILE A 169 17.50 19.39 -5.62
CA ILE A 169 17.54 18.00 -6.07
C ILE A 169 16.33 17.19 -5.59
N TYR A 170 15.79 17.49 -4.41
CA TYR A 170 14.62 16.77 -3.89
C TYR A 170 13.36 17.04 -4.72
N LEU A 171 13.16 18.27 -5.21
CA LEU A 171 12.06 18.59 -6.12
C LEU A 171 12.24 17.94 -7.49
N LEU A 172 13.47 17.93 -8.01
CA LEU A 172 13.80 17.23 -9.26
C LEU A 172 13.51 15.74 -9.15
N GLN A 173 13.92 15.11 -8.05
CA GLN A 173 13.68 13.70 -7.79
C GLN A 173 12.18 13.41 -7.65
N ASN A 174 11.43 14.23 -6.90
CA ASN A 174 9.98 14.10 -6.76
C ASN A 174 9.25 14.19 -8.12
N SER A 175 9.82 14.91 -9.09
CA SER A 175 9.28 14.99 -10.46
C SER A 175 9.66 13.80 -11.33
N LEU A 176 10.94 13.39 -11.32
CA LEU A 176 11.47 12.43 -12.30
C LEU A 176 11.41 10.97 -11.82
N VAL A 177 11.60 10.72 -10.52
CA VAL A 177 11.67 9.36 -9.99
C VAL A 177 10.32 8.64 -10.08
N PRO A 178 9.17 9.24 -9.69
CA PRO A 178 7.87 8.60 -9.89
C PRO A 178 7.56 8.33 -11.36
N LEU A 179 7.96 9.24 -12.27
CA LEU A 179 7.79 9.06 -13.71
C LEU A 179 8.62 7.88 -14.24
N ALA A 180 9.89 7.79 -13.85
CA ALA A 180 10.77 6.70 -14.25
C ALA A 180 10.28 5.33 -13.73
N VAL A 181 9.88 5.27 -12.45
CA VAL A 181 9.31 4.04 -11.87
C VAL A 181 8.01 3.67 -12.56
N ALA A 182 7.13 4.63 -12.85
CA ALA A 182 5.90 4.36 -13.60
C ALA A 182 6.19 3.71 -14.96
N ILE A 183 7.12 4.26 -15.74
CA ILE A 183 7.51 3.68 -17.04
C ILE A 183 7.95 2.22 -16.91
N ILE A 184 8.72 1.89 -15.85
CA ILE A 184 9.19 0.52 -15.60
C ILE A 184 8.04 -0.42 -15.25
N VAL A 185 7.04 0.03 -14.48
CA VAL A 185 5.94 -0.83 -14.00
C VAL A 185 4.72 -0.87 -14.93
N LEU A 186 4.60 0.06 -15.87
CA LEU A 186 3.48 0.14 -16.83
C LEU A 186 3.19 -1.21 -17.53
N PRO A 187 4.18 -1.97 -18.04
CA PRO A 187 3.93 -3.26 -18.68
C PRO A 187 3.25 -4.27 -17.75
N VAL A 188 3.56 -4.22 -16.44
CA VAL A 188 2.98 -5.13 -15.44
C VAL A 188 1.53 -4.75 -15.12
N LEU A 189 1.19 -3.46 -15.18
CA LEU A 189 -0.15 -2.94 -14.89
C LEU A 189 -1.07 -2.94 -16.10
N HIS A 190 -0.55 -3.19 -17.30
CA HIS A 190 -1.34 -3.38 -18.51
C HIS A 190 -2.13 -4.70 -18.48
N ASP A 191 -1.59 -5.74 -17.85
CA ASP A 191 -2.19 -7.08 -17.86
C ASP A 191 -3.22 -7.25 -16.72
N THR A 192 -4.48 -6.97 -17.03
CA THR A 192 -5.61 -6.93 -16.09
C THR A 192 -6.15 -8.30 -15.70
N LYS A 193 -5.60 -9.41 -16.22
CA LYS A 193 -6.12 -10.74 -15.89
C LYS A 193 -6.05 -11.02 -14.39
N SER A 194 -7.19 -11.18 -13.74
CA SER A 194 -7.27 -11.73 -12.39
C SER A 194 -6.61 -13.11 -12.43
N VAL A 195 -5.74 -13.39 -11.46
CA VAL A 195 -5.16 -14.73 -11.35
C VAL A 195 -5.53 -15.31 -10.00
N VAL A 196 -6.47 -16.25 -10.05
CA VAL A 196 -6.74 -17.19 -8.98
C VAL A 196 -5.66 -18.28 -9.08
N GLY A 197 -4.97 -18.57 -7.98
CA GLY A 197 -4.05 -19.72 -7.95
C GLY A 197 -2.82 -19.60 -7.06
N GLY A 198 -2.80 -20.43 -6.01
CA GLY A 198 -1.62 -20.84 -5.24
C GLY A 198 -1.49 -20.26 -3.83
N GLU A 199 -0.69 -20.91 -2.98
CA GLU A 199 -0.46 -20.53 -1.57
C GLU A 199 0.19 -19.14 -1.43
N LYS A 200 -0.64 -18.11 -1.39
CA LYS A 200 -0.22 -16.70 -1.17
C LYS A 200 0.43 -16.49 0.20
N LYS A 201 0.28 -17.41 1.16
CA LYS A 201 0.82 -17.31 2.54
C LYS A 201 2.35 -17.23 2.57
N VAL A 202 3.04 -18.15 1.89
CA VAL A 202 4.51 -18.23 1.94
C VAL A 202 5.17 -17.02 1.30
N GLY A 203 4.71 -16.61 0.10
CA GLY A 203 5.28 -15.44 -0.58
C GLY A 203 5.06 -14.14 0.19
N LEU A 204 3.89 -13.97 0.82
CA LEU A 204 3.64 -12.83 1.71
C LEU A 204 4.58 -12.86 2.92
N SER A 205 4.77 -14.01 3.56
CA SER A 205 5.70 -14.14 4.70
C SER A 205 7.13 -13.75 4.34
N ILE A 206 7.61 -14.18 3.16
CA ILE A 206 8.95 -13.80 2.64
C ILE A 206 9.02 -12.29 2.43
N MET A 207 7.99 -11.67 1.86
CA MET A 207 7.95 -10.23 1.65
C MET A 207 7.91 -9.43 2.95
N PHE A 208 7.16 -9.88 3.96
CA PHE A 208 7.17 -9.26 5.29
C PHE A 208 8.53 -9.37 5.96
N PHE A 209 9.21 -10.51 5.82
CA PHE A 209 10.57 -10.68 6.32
C PHE A 209 11.55 -9.72 5.64
N MET A 210 11.53 -9.64 4.31
CA MET A 210 12.35 -8.71 3.54
C MET A 210 12.04 -7.23 3.86
N ALA A 211 10.76 -6.89 4.05
CA ALA A 211 10.34 -5.57 4.49
C ALA A 211 10.87 -5.26 5.89
N GLY A 212 10.81 -6.21 6.83
CA GLY A 212 11.38 -6.09 8.16
C GLY A 212 12.90 -5.87 8.13
N LEU A 213 13.64 -6.63 7.32
CA LEU A 213 15.08 -6.44 7.12
C LEU A 213 15.39 -5.05 6.54
N THR A 214 14.63 -4.62 5.54
CA THR A 214 14.79 -3.29 4.91
C THR A 214 14.55 -2.18 5.92
N GLY A 215 13.49 -2.28 6.72
CA GLY A 215 13.19 -1.33 7.79
C GLY A 215 14.26 -1.33 8.88
N ALA A 216 14.73 -2.49 9.33
CA ALA A 216 15.75 -2.59 10.38
C ALA A 216 17.07 -1.98 9.91
N TYR A 217 17.47 -2.26 8.67
CA TYR A 217 18.61 -1.62 8.03
C TYR A 217 18.44 -0.11 7.90
N ALA A 218 17.23 0.35 7.58
CA ALA A 218 16.90 1.77 7.56
C ALA A 218 17.07 2.41 8.94
N ILE A 219 16.62 1.81 10.03
CA ILE A 219 16.83 2.38 11.36
C ILE A 219 18.34 2.42 11.69
N LEU A 220 19.04 1.28 11.52
CA LEU A 220 20.45 1.15 11.86
C LEU A 220 21.32 2.20 11.17
N THR A 221 21.10 2.40 9.87
CA THR A 221 21.86 3.39 9.09
C THR A 221 21.57 4.84 9.48
N THR A 222 20.45 5.13 10.15
CA THR A 222 20.14 6.49 10.62
C THR A 222 20.56 6.72 12.07
N THR A 223 20.34 5.76 12.97
CA THR A 223 20.59 5.95 14.41
C THR A 223 22.03 5.68 14.83
N ALA A 224 22.74 4.84 14.08
CA ALA A 224 24.04 4.34 14.49
C ALA A 224 25.06 4.38 13.32
N PRO A 225 25.28 5.56 12.69
CA PRO A 225 26.15 5.66 11.52
C PRO A 225 27.61 5.28 11.83
N GLU A 226 28.06 5.43 13.09
CA GLU A 226 29.42 5.11 13.53
C GLU A 226 29.72 3.61 13.54
N PHE A 227 28.71 2.76 13.74
CA PHE A 227 28.86 1.29 13.72
C PHE A 227 29.00 0.73 12.30
N ILE A 228 28.73 1.53 11.27
CA ILE A 228 28.90 1.16 9.87
C ILE A 228 30.17 1.85 9.36
N THR A 229 31.32 1.22 9.58
CA THR A 229 32.66 1.68 9.13
C THR A 229 32.85 1.52 7.61
N ILE A 230 31.80 1.74 6.82
CA ILE A 230 31.79 1.58 5.38
C ILE A 230 31.73 2.97 4.74
N LYS A 231 32.41 3.14 3.59
CA LYS A 231 32.36 4.37 2.77
C LYS A 231 30.92 4.88 2.65
N GLN A 232 30.66 6.14 3.02
CA GLN A 232 29.33 6.73 3.22
C GLN A 232 28.31 6.57 2.07
N ARG A 233 28.76 6.34 0.82
CA ARG A 233 27.85 6.05 -0.31
C ARG A 233 27.30 4.62 -0.31
N MET A 234 28.01 3.68 0.28
CA MET A 234 27.65 2.25 0.31
C MET A 234 26.37 1.97 1.10
N PRO A 235 26.13 2.51 2.32
CA PRO A 235 24.90 2.17 3.04
C PRO A 235 23.64 2.64 2.32
N MET A 236 23.70 3.79 1.66
CA MET A 236 22.59 4.31 0.85
C MET A 236 22.37 3.48 -0.42
N ALA A 237 23.45 3.06 -1.10
CA ALA A 237 23.36 2.15 -2.23
C ALA A 237 22.81 0.77 -1.83
N ILE A 238 23.15 0.27 -0.63
CA ILE A 238 22.63 -0.99 -0.09
C ILE A 238 21.13 -0.87 0.20
N LEU A 239 20.66 0.23 0.79
CA LEU A 239 19.23 0.47 1.01
C LEU A 239 18.44 0.43 -0.31
N LEU A 240 18.93 1.13 -1.34
CA LEU A 240 18.33 1.11 -2.67
C LEU A 240 18.38 -0.30 -3.28
N GLY A 241 19.50 -1.00 -3.12
CA GLY A 241 19.68 -2.39 -3.53
C GLY A 241 18.67 -3.34 -2.87
N MET A 242 18.39 -3.17 -1.57
CA MET A 242 17.40 -3.97 -0.84
C MET A 242 15.98 -3.75 -1.36
N ILE A 243 15.62 -2.51 -1.72
CA ILE A 243 14.32 -2.22 -2.33
C ILE A 243 14.24 -2.85 -3.73
N MET A 244 15.29 -2.75 -4.54
CA MET A 244 15.36 -3.39 -5.85
C MET A 244 15.34 -4.91 -5.76
N SER A 245 15.89 -5.49 -4.69
CA SER A 245 15.91 -6.94 -4.44
C SER A 245 14.51 -7.55 -4.31
N THR A 246 13.46 -6.75 -4.08
CA THR A 246 12.07 -7.23 -4.09
C THR A 246 11.68 -7.83 -5.46
N CYS A 247 12.34 -7.44 -6.55
CA CYS A 247 12.18 -8.06 -7.88
C CYS A 247 12.69 -9.51 -7.95
N LEU A 248 13.56 -9.93 -7.02
CA LEU A 248 14.02 -11.33 -6.95
C LEU A 248 12.91 -12.26 -6.43
N ILE A 249 11.92 -11.74 -5.72
CA ILE A 249 10.88 -12.55 -5.05
C ILE A 249 10.00 -13.30 -6.07
N PRO A 250 9.46 -12.67 -7.14
CA PRO A 250 8.77 -13.39 -8.21
C PRO A 250 9.62 -14.51 -8.85
N LEU A 251 10.93 -14.30 -9.01
CA LEU A 251 11.85 -15.27 -9.57
C LEU A 251 12.09 -16.45 -8.62
N LEU A 252 12.33 -16.18 -7.33
CA LEU A 252 12.51 -17.19 -6.29
C LEU A 252 11.25 -18.07 -6.13
N LEU A 253 10.06 -17.46 -6.19
CA LEU A 253 8.80 -18.21 -6.11
C LEU A 253 8.59 -19.09 -7.36
N LYS A 254 8.95 -18.60 -8.56
CA LYS A 254 8.92 -19.40 -9.79
C LYS A 254 9.90 -20.58 -9.71
N ALA A 255 11.12 -20.35 -9.23
CA ALA A 255 12.12 -21.40 -9.05
C ALA A 255 11.68 -22.47 -8.04
N ARG A 256 11.18 -22.05 -6.86
CA ARG A 256 10.62 -22.96 -5.85
C ARG A 256 9.47 -23.79 -6.43
N PHE A 257 8.56 -23.17 -7.17
CA PHE A 257 7.45 -23.88 -7.79
C PHE A 257 7.94 -24.89 -8.84
N ASN A 258 8.90 -24.53 -9.69
CA ASN A 258 9.48 -25.45 -10.65
C ASN A 258 10.15 -26.66 -9.99
N ILE A 259 10.84 -26.45 -8.86
CA ILE A 259 11.45 -27.54 -8.08
C ILE A 259 10.37 -28.44 -7.46
N MET A 260 9.34 -27.86 -6.85
CA MET A 260 8.23 -28.62 -6.26
C MET A 260 7.38 -29.35 -7.32
N SER A 261 7.24 -28.76 -8.52
CA SER A 261 6.51 -29.35 -9.65
C SER A 261 7.28 -30.50 -10.30
N LYS A 262 8.62 -30.47 -10.29
CA LYS A 262 9.44 -31.61 -10.75
C LYS A 262 9.31 -32.83 -9.83
N ASN A 263 8.87 -32.65 -8.58
CA ASN A 263 8.67 -33.73 -7.61
C ASN A 263 7.23 -34.28 -7.56
N LYS A 264 6.29 -33.79 -8.41
CA LYS A 264 4.91 -34.30 -8.49
C LYS A 264 4.52 -34.60 -9.94
N VAL A 265 4.64 -35.86 -10.34
CA VAL A 265 3.96 -36.44 -11.51
C VAL A 265 2.71 -37.16 -11.00
N THR A 266 1.54 -36.52 -11.12
CA THR A 266 0.17 -37.09 -11.03
C THR A 266 -0.78 -35.88 -10.95
N THR A 267 -1.91 -35.70 -11.64
CA THR A 267 -2.58 -36.32 -12.79
C THR A 267 -3.61 -35.28 -13.26
N ILE A 268 -3.96 -35.29 -14.54
CA ILE A 268 -4.89 -34.38 -15.25
C ILE A 268 -6.29 -34.23 -14.58
N HIS A 269 -6.65 -35.10 -13.61
CA HIS A 269 -7.87 -34.98 -12.80
C HIS A 269 -7.86 -33.85 -11.75
N GLU A 270 -6.69 -33.44 -11.23
CA GLU A 270 -6.61 -32.31 -10.29
C GLU A 270 -6.88 -30.96 -10.98
N VAL A 271 -6.50 -30.82 -12.26
CA VAL A 271 -6.68 -29.57 -13.00
C VAL A 271 -8.17 -29.31 -13.22
N THR A 272 -8.94 -30.33 -13.59
CA THR A 272 -10.38 -30.22 -13.83
C THR A 272 -11.17 -29.99 -12.55
N LYS A 273 -10.78 -30.62 -11.43
CA LYS A 273 -11.38 -30.34 -10.10
C LYS A 273 -11.11 -28.90 -9.65
N ARG A 274 -9.88 -28.39 -9.86
CA ARG A 274 -9.56 -26.98 -9.58
C ARG A 274 -10.41 -26.03 -10.41
N THR A 275 -10.61 -26.28 -11.71
CA THR A 275 -11.42 -25.38 -12.55
C THR A 275 -12.90 -25.32 -12.13
N VAL A 276 -13.46 -26.44 -11.66
CA VAL A 276 -14.87 -26.51 -11.20
C VAL A 276 -15.04 -25.94 -9.79
N GLU A 277 -14.08 -26.17 -8.88
CA GLU A 277 -14.05 -25.49 -7.57
C GLU A 277 -13.81 -23.99 -7.73
N GLU A 278 -12.98 -23.57 -8.71
CA GLU A 278 -12.71 -22.17 -9.04
C GLU A 278 -13.97 -21.45 -9.56
N ALA A 279 -14.76 -22.09 -10.43
CA ALA A 279 -16.04 -21.53 -10.89
C ALA A 279 -17.10 -21.41 -9.77
N ARG A 280 -17.06 -22.34 -8.80
CA ARG A 280 -17.94 -22.31 -7.62
C ARG A 280 -17.50 -21.25 -6.60
N GLU A 281 -16.18 -21.06 -6.41
CA GLU A 281 -15.63 -19.97 -5.60
C GLU A 281 -15.85 -18.58 -6.25
N GLU A 282 -15.90 -18.49 -7.58
CA GLU A 282 -16.28 -17.25 -8.30
C GLU A 282 -17.76 -16.88 -8.07
N GLY A 283 -18.66 -17.87 -8.13
CA GLY A 283 -20.07 -17.67 -7.78
C GLY A 283 -20.28 -17.31 -6.30
N GLU A 284 -19.54 -17.96 -5.39
CA GLU A 284 -19.55 -17.63 -3.96
C GLU A 284 -18.81 -16.29 -3.66
N MET A 285 -17.90 -15.82 -4.53
CA MET A 285 -17.22 -14.52 -4.41
C MET A 285 -18.13 -13.35 -4.77
N GLU A 286 -18.98 -13.49 -5.78
CA GLU A 286 -20.05 -12.52 -6.05
C GLU A 286 -20.99 -12.41 -4.84
N GLU A 287 -21.26 -13.54 -4.17
CA GLU A 287 -22.13 -13.61 -2.99
C GLU A 287 -21.44 -13.11 -1.70
N ARG A 288 -20.11 -13.25 -1.57
CA ARG A 288 -19.29 -12.79 -0.42
C ARG A 288 -18.72 -11.39 -0.56
N ARG A 289 -18.89 -10.72 -1.70
CA ARG A 289 -18.64 -9.28 -1.85
C ARG A 289 -19.63 -8.58 -0.92
N GLY A 290 -19.21 -8.40 0.34
CA GLY A 290 -20.03 -7.75 1.36
C GLY A 290 -20.68 -6.53 0.75
N ARG A 291 -22.01 -6.43 0.91
CA ARG A 291 -22.88 -5.43 0.24
C ARG A 291 -22.07 -4.19 -0.07
N GLU A 292 -21.87 -3.89 -1.35
CA GLU A 292 -21.28 -2.61 -1.73
C GLU A 292 -22.16 -1.54 -1.11
N TYR A 293 -21.72 -1.02 0.05
CA TYR A 293 -22.44 0.02 0.71
C TYR A 293 -22.39 1.19 -0.25
N GLY A 294 -23.56 1.70 -0.64
CA GLY A 294 -23.60 2.94 -1.40
C GLY A 294 -22.82 3.99 -0.60
N VAL A 295 -22.15 4.91 -1.30
CA VAL A 295 -21.44 6.03 -0.64
C VAL A 295 -22.32 6.70 0.42
N TRP A 296 -23.61 6.83 0.10
CA TRP A 296 -24.63 7.38 1.00
C TRP A 296 -24.94 6.50 2.21
N ASP A 297 -24.88 5.18 2.09
CA ASP A 297 -25.07 4.26 3.21
C ASP A 297 -23.87 4.31 4.16
N LEU A 298 -22.66 4.48 3.61
CA LEU A 298 -21.44 4.64 4.40
C LEU A 298 -21.48 5.95 5.20
N VAL A 299 -21.80 7.08 4.56
CA VAL A 299 -21.85 8.40 5.21
C VAL A 299 -22.98 8.52 6.24
N ARG A 300 -24.06 7.73 6.10
CA ARG A 300 -25.13 7.65 7.10
C ARG A 300 -24.75 6.78 8.31
N SER A 301 -23.69 5.97 8.22
CA SER A 301 -23.25 5.10 9.31
C SER A 301 -22.54 5.89 10.40
N LEU A 302 -22.83 5.57 11.67
CA LEU A 302 -22.10 6.09 12.82
C LEU A 302 -20.64 5.62 12.81
N ASP A 303 -20.37 4.40 12.33
CA ASP A 303 -19.03 3.83 12.27
C ASP A 303 -18.11 4.66 11.36
N PHE A 304 -18.66 5.20 10.27
CA PHE A 304 -17.94 6.09 9.36
C PHE A 304 -17.52 7.37 10.08
N TRP A 305 -18.43 8.03 10.80
CA TRP A 305 -18.11 9.28 11.51
C TRP A 305 -17.18 9.06 12.70
N LEU A 306 -17.29 7.93 13.38
CA LEU A 306 -16.37 7.56 14.45
C LEU A 306 -14.97 7.32 13.90
N TYR A 307 -14.84 6.58 12.80
CA TYR A 307 -13.56 6.40 12.11
C TYR A 307 -13.00 7.74 11.59
N PHE A 308 -13.84 8.54 10.95
CA PHE A 308 -13.47 9.86 10.43
C PHE A 308 -13.02 10.79 11.56
N GLY A 309 -13.69 10.80 12.71
CA GLY A 309 -13.33 11.60 13.87
C GLY A 309 -12.02 11.15 14.50
N VAL A 310 -11.83 9.84 14.73
CA VAL A 310 -10.58 9.30 15.28
C VAL A 310 -9.41 9.56 14.33
N TYR A 311 -9.59 9.32 13.02
CA TYR A 311 -8.58 9.57 12.00
C TYR A 311 -8.31 11.08 11.85
N GLY A 312 -9.35 11.89 11.88
CA GLY A 312 -9.31 13.34 11.81
C GLY A 312 -8.55 13.95 12.97
N CYS A 313 -8.71 13.44 14.19
CA CYS A 313 -7.98 13.94 15.37
C CYS A 313 -6.58 13.33 15.50
N GLY A 314 -6.40 12.03 15.23
CA GLY A 314 -5.11 11.35 15.40
C GLY A 314 -4.17 11.50 14.20
N GLY A 315 -4.66 11.13 13.00
CA GLY A 315 -3.86 11.10 11.78
C GLY A 315 -3.38 12.48 11.34
N THR A 316 -4.21 13.51 11.50
CA THR A 316 -3.85 14.89 11.13
C THR A 316 -2.77 15.48 12.05
N LEU A 317 -2.79 15.17 13.36
CA LEU A 317 -1.71 15.56 14.28
C LEU A 317 -0.37 14.98 13.84
N GLY A 318 -0.36 13.70 13.44
CA GLY A 318 0.83 13.05 12.87
C GLY A 318 1.32 13.72 11.57
N LEU A 319 0.40 14.12 10.69
CA LEU A 319 0.72 14.87 9.47
C LEU A 319 1.31 16.25 9.79
N VAL A 320 0.69 17.01 10.70
CA VAL A 320 1.21 18.33 11.13
C VAL A 320 2.62 18.19 11.71
N TYR A 321 2.87 17.19 12.54
CA TYR A 321 4.21 16.89 13.04
C TYR A 321 5.20 16.62 11.90
N ALA A 322 4.87 15.68 10.99
CA ALA A 322 5.73 15.31 9.87
C ALA A 322 6.04 16.51 8.95
N ASN A 323 5.04 17.34 8.70
CA ASN A 323 5.11 18.50 7.83
C ASN A 323 5.99 19.63 8.41
N ASN A 324 6.19 19.65 9.74
CA ASN A 324 7.00 20.65 10.44
C ASN A 324 8.40 20.14 10.85
N LEU A 325 8.77 18.91 10.46
CA LEU A 325 10.05 18.30 10.87
C LEU A 325 11.28 19.13 10.48
N GLY A 326 11.25 19.78 9.32
CA GLY A 326 12.38 20.57 8.84
C GLY A 326 12.63 21.78 9.75
N GLN A 327 11.56 22.41 10.22
CA GLN A 327 11.65 23.54 11.14
C GLN A 327 12.03 23.10 12.56
N ILE A 328 11.53 21.95 13.02
CA ILE A 328 11.91 21.36 14.31
C ILE A 328 13.41 21.00 14.31
N ALA A 329 13.93 20.48 13.21
CA ALA A 329 15.35 20.18 13.06
C ALA A 329 16.20 21.47 13.14
N GLN A 330 15.80 22.51 12.40
CA GLN A 330 16.47 23.82 12.43
C GLN A 330 16.50 24.43 13.83
N SER A 331 15.38 24.41 14.56
CA SER A 331 15.33 24.97 15.92
C SER A 331 16.24 24.24 16.92
N ARG A 332 16.63 23.00 16.61
CA ARG A 332 17.52 22.17 17.43
C ARG A 332 18.98 22.18 16.94
N GLY A 333 19.28 22.92 15.88
CA GLY A 333 20.61 22.90 15.25
C GLY A 333 20.97 21.57 14.57
N MET A 334 19.96 20.73 14.27
CA MET A 334 20.14 19.44 13.58
C MET A 334 19.97 19.58 12.07
N SER A 335 20.53 18.63 11.31
CA SER A 335 20.26 18.53 9.87
C SER A 335 18.80 18.17 9.60
N GLU A 336 18.12 18.92 8.72
CA GLU A 336 16.74 18.62 8.28
C GLU A 336 16.61 17.18 7.76
N ALA A 337 17.58 16.71 6.98
CA ALA A 337 17.57 15.39 6.39
C ALA A 337 17.69 14.26 7.43
N GLU A 338 18.42 14.49 8.52
CA GLU A 338 18.63 13.49 9.57
C GLU A 338 17.32 13.19 10.31
N LEU A 339 16.64 14.22 10.82
CA LEU A 339 15.39 14.06 11.55
C LEU A 339 14.28 13.49 10.65
N VAL A 340 14.24 13.90 9.38
CA VAL A 340 13.30 13.38 8.38
C VAL A 340 13.57 11.90 8.10
N SER A 341 14.82 11.48 7.99
CA SER A 341 15.22 10.08 7.79
C SER A 341 14.82 9.20 8.98
N ILE A 342 14.96 9.70 10.21
CA ILE A 342 14.51 9.00 11.43
C ILE A 342 12.99 8.83 11.39
N SER A 343 12.25 9.92 11.21
CA SER A 343 10.79 9.89 11.18
C SER A 343 10.25 8.97 10.06
N SER A 344 10.89 8.98 8.89
CA SER A 344 10.56 8.09 7.77
C SER A 344 10.74 6.61 8.12
N SER A 345 11.81 6.26 8.83
CA SER A 345 12.08 4.88 9.24
C SER A 345 11.03 4.38 10.26
N PHE A 346 10.64 5.22 11.23
CA PHE A 346 9.54 4.89 12.15
C PHE A 346 8.18 4.85 11.44
N GLY A 347 7.94 5.74 10.48
CA GLY A 347 6.74 5.74 9.66
C GLY A 347 6.58 4.45 8.84
N PHE A 348 7.67 3.87 8.35
CA PHE A 348 7.69 2.56 7.71
C PHE A 348 7.20 1.47 8.67
N PHE A 349 7.78 1.37 9.87
CA PHE A 349 7.39 0.34 10.85
C PHE A 349 5.98 0.52 11.41
N GLY A 350 5.53 1.75 11.64
CA GLY A 350 4.16 2.02 12.07
C GLY A 350 3.15 1.49 11.05
N LYS A 351 3.39 1.73 9.76
CA LYS A 351 2.56 1.22 8.66
C LYS A 351 2.70 -0.29 8.48
N LEU A 352 3.91 -0.85 8.60
CA LEU A 352 4.13 -2.30 8.53
C LEU A 352 3.44 -3.05 9.68
N GLY A 353 3.46 -2.47 10.88
CA GLY A 353 2.81 -3.00 12.08
C GLY A 353 1.28 -3.05 11.95
N SER A 354 0.67 -2.15 11.17
CA SER A 354 -0.77 -2.20 10.89
C SER A 354 -1.20 -3.53 10.24
N ALA A 355 -0.35 -4.15 9.42
CA ALA A 355 -0.63 -5.45 8.82
C ALA A 355 -0.71 -6.56 9.88
N LEU A 356 0.13 -6.51 10.91
CA LEU A 356 0.10 -7.46 12.02
C LEU A 356 -1.16 -7.31 12.85
N LEU A 357 -1.61 -6.07 13.06
CA LEU A 357 -2.87 -5.77 13.73
C LEU A 357 -4.07 -6.31 12.94
N ILE A 358 -4.09 -6.17 11.61
CA ILE A 358 -5.15 -6.75 10.76
C ILE A 358 -5.19 -8.29 10.91
N VAL A 359 -4.03 -8.94 10.99
CA VAL A 359 -3.95 -10.39 11.18
C VAL A 359 -4.39 -10.81 12.60
N SER A 360 -4.10 -10.02 13.63
CA SER A 360 -4.50 -10.34 14.99
C SER A 360 -6.01 -10.14 15.20
N THR A 361 -6.57 -9.05 14.70
CA THR A 361 -8.01 -8.76 14.79
C THR A 361 -8.85 -9.76 14.00
N SER A 362 -8.43 -10.13 12.79
CA SER A 362 -9.12 -11.17 12.01
C SER A 362 -9.12 -12.53 12.72
N LYS A 363 -8.02 -12.90 13.39
CA LYS A 363 -7.97 -14.12 14.22
C LYS A 363 -8.90 -14.03 15.43
N GLN A 364 -8.98 -12.86 16.07
CA GLN A 364 -9.89 -12.65 17.20
C GLN A 364 -11.36 -12.71 16.77
N GLN A 365 -11.71 -12.11 15.63
CA GLN A 365 -13.06 -12.19 15.06
C GLN A 365 -13.45 -13.62 14.68
N ALA A 366 -12.53 -14.39 14.07
CA ALA A 366 -12.76 -15.80 13.76
C ALA A 366 -13.02 -16.64 15.02
N LYS A 367 -12.25 -16.40 16.09
CA LYS A 367 -12.48 -17.02 17.40
C LYS A 367 -13.81 -16.60 18.02
N ALA A 368 -14.18 -15.32 17.94
CA ALA A 368 -15.44 -14.81 18.47
C ALA A 368 -16.68 -15.31 17.72
N CYS A 369 -16.54 -15.62 16.42
CA CYS A 369 -17.60 -16.24 15.61
C CYS A 369 -17.66 -17.78 15.73
N GLY A 370 -16.85 -18.41 16.61
CA GLY A 370 -16.87 -19.85 16.80
C GLY A 370 -16.35 -20.67 15.60
N ILE A 371 -15.59 -20.06 14.69
CA ILE A 371 -14.94 -20.78 13.59
C ILE A 371 -13.66 -21.42 14.12
N GLU A 372 -13.81 -22.45 14.95
CA GLU A 372 -12.74 -23.42 15.14
C GLU A 372 -12.61 -24.22 13.83
N TYR A 373 -11.44 -24.16 13.20
CA TYR A 373 -11.08 -25.17 12.22
C TYR A 373 -11.07 -26.51 12.95
N GLY A 374 -12.14 -27.28 12.80
CA GLY A 374 -12.21 -28.65 13.27
C GLY A 374 -11.12 -29.47 12.59
N PHE A 375 -9.96 -29.57 13.22
CA PHE A 375 -9.13 -30.74 13.10
C PHE A 375 -9.86 -31.86 13.85
N SER A 376 -10.81 -32.51 13.18
CA SER A 376 -11.29 -33.82 13.62
C SER A 376 -10.14 -34.80 13.38
N SER A 377 -9.33 -34.99 14.42
CA SER A 377 -8.46 -36.15 14.56
C SER A 377 -9.34 -37.32 14.93
N ASN A 378 -9.90 -38.00 13.93
CA ASN A 378 -10.43 -39.35 14.10
C ASN A 378 -9.49 -40.32 13.38
N ALA A 379 -8.71 -41.07 14.15
CA ALA A 379 -8.65 -42.52 14.09
C ALA A 379 -7.57 -43.03 15.04
N ASP A 380 -7.93 -43.15 16.33
CA ASP A 380 -7.50 -44.33 17.09
C ASP A 380 -8.12 -45.55 16.41
N GLY A 381 -7.28 -46.53 16.10
CA GLY A 381 -7.72 -47.83 15.65
C GLY A 381 -8.33 -48.60 16.83
N THR A 382 -9.46 -49.25 16.60
CA THR A 382 -9.65 -50.70 16.85
C THR A 382 -11.11 -51.10 16.59
N ASN A 383 -11.21 -52.31 16.04
CA ASN A 383 -12.37 -53.22 15.96
C ASN A 383 -13.42 -52.98 14.86
N GLY A 384 -13.46 -53.97 13.96
CA GLY A 384 -14.53 -54.16 13.00
C GLY A 384 -15.72 -54.90 13.60
N ASP A 385 -16.84 -54.87 12.89
CA ASP A 385 -17.51 -56.06 12.37
C ASP A 385 -18.69 -55.67 11.45
N HIS A 386 -18.77 -56.39 10.33
CA HIS A 386 -19.86 -56.69 9.39
C HIS A 386 -21.24 -55.98 9.48
N PHE A 387 -21.76 -55.46 8.35
CA PHE A 387 -22.80 -56.10 7.49
C PHE A 387 -23.34 -55.14 6.38
N LEU A 388 -23.82 -55.76 5.29
CA LEU A 388 -24.21 -55.26 3.96
C LEU A 388 -25.47 -54.34 3.88
N PRO A 389 -25.72 -53.65 2.73
CA PRO A 389 -26.83 -52.70 2.51
C PRO A 389 -28.12 -53.39 1.98
N PRO A 390 -29.29 -52.71 1.95
CA PRO A 390 -29.90 -52.37 0.63
C PRO A 390 -30.92 -51.18 0.55
N THR A 391 -31.06 -50.65 -0.69
CA THR A 391 -32.30 -50.26 -1.44
C THR A 391 -33.25 -49.08 -1.05
N HIS A 392 -33.22 -48.00 -1.87
CA HIS A 392 -34.30 -47.21 -2.58
C HIS A 392 -35.69 -46.86 -1.93
N PRO A 393 -36.51 -45.90 -2.46
CA PRO A 393 -36.29 -44.84 -3.48
C PRO A 393 -36.88 -43.43 -3.15
N LEU A 394 -36.63 -42.50 -4.09
CA LEU A 394 -37.16 -41.14 -4.28
C LEU A 394 -38.69 -40.97 -4.11
N LYS A 395 -39.11 -39.82 -3.55
CA LYS A 395 -40.42 -39.18 -3.82
C LYS A 395 -40.27 -37.66 -4.03
N ASN A 396 -41.10 -37.19 -4.95
CA ASN A 396 -41.08 -35.92 -5.69
C ASN A 396 -42.01 -34.85 -5.07
N PHE A 397 -41.54 -33.57 -5.06
CA PHE A 397 -42.25 -32.26 -5.20
C PHE A 397 -43.34 -31.83 -4.16
N PRO A 398 -43.76 -30.54 -4.04
CA PRO A 398 -43.48 -29.36 -4.89
C PRO A 398 -43.09 -28.03 -4.18
N THR A 399 -42.89 -27.03 -5.04
CA THR A 399 -42.60 -25.60 -4.93
C THR A 399 -43.61 -24.72 -4.18
N ARG A 400 -43.09 -23.59 -3.68
CA ARG A 400 -43.72 -22.25 -3.53
C ARG A 400 -44.65 -22.01 -2.32
N TRP A 401 -44.14 -21.26 -1.32
CA TRP A 401 -44.97 -20.41 -0.46
C TRP A 401 -44.28 -19.05 -0.23
N HIS A 402 -44.98 -18.00 -0.64
CA HIS A 402 -44.68 -16.60 -0.36
C HIS A 402 -45.44 -16.15 0.89
N SER A 403 -44.80 -15.23 1.61
CA SER A 403 -45.36 -14.20 2.49
C SER A 403 -45.48 -14.49 3.99
N ASN A 404 -44.98 -13.48 4.73
CA ASN A 404 -45.30 -13.09 6.08
C ASN A 404 -45.03 -14.09 7.21
N ASN A 405 -43.87 -13.89 7.86
CA ASN A 405 -43.89 -13.82 9.32
C ASN A 405 -43.09 -12.61 9.82
N ARG A 406 -43.83 -11.59 10.25
CA ARG A 406 -43.34 -10.50 11.10
C ARG A 406 -43.07 -11.08 12.49
N ASN A 407 -41.98 -10.62 13.10
CA ASN A 407 -41.63 -10.76 14.52
C ASN A 407 -41.17 -12.14 15.01
N VAL A 408 -39.88 -12.43 14.88
CA VAL A 408 -39.11 -13.13 15.93
C VAL A 408 -37.69 -12.54 16.01
N ASN A 409 -37.35 -12.04 17.20
CA ASN A 409 -36.01 -11.70 17.73
C ASN A 409 -35.17 -10.57 17.10
N ARG A 410 -35.55 -9.34 17.48
CA ARG A 410 -34.58 -8.27 17.79
C ARG A 410 -33.77 -8.68 19.04
N ARG A 411 -32.55 -9.18 18.85
CA ARG A 411 -31.39 -9.09 19.77
C ARG A 411 -30.29 -9.99 19.22
N ASN A 412 -29.41 -9.39 18.41
CA ASN A 412 -27.99 -9.72 18.24
C ASN A 412 -27.45 -8.74 17.19
N TYR A 413 -27.36 -7.47 17.61
CA TYR A 413 -26.52 -6.50 16.92
C TYR A 413 -25.08 -6.76 17.35
N ILE A 414 -24.29 -7.35 16.47
CA ILE A 414 -22.83 -7.29 16.54
C ILE A 414 -22.39 -6.52 15.29
N PRO A 415 -21.96 -5.25 15.43
CA PRO A 415 -21.47 -4.48 14.30
C PRO A 415 -20.08 -4.99 13.96
N GLY A 416 -19.98 -5.77 12.88
CA GLY A 416 -18.75 -6.47 12.52
C GLY A 416 -18.54 -6.53 11.02
N CYS A 417 -18.60 -5.38 10.33
CA CYS A 417 -18.24 -5.29 8.90
C CYS A 417 -17.87 -3.85 8.53
N LEU A 418 -16.73 -3.34 9.01
CA LEU A 418 -16.14 -2.10 8.49
C LEU A 418 -14.62 -1.99 8.69
N HIS A 419 -13.93 -3.13 8.72
CA HIS A 419 -12.47 -3.18 8.97
C HIS A 419 -11.60 -3.21 7.71
N TYR A 420 -12.11 -2.78 6.56
CA TYR A 420 -11.34 -2.69 5.33
C TYR A 420 -11.51 -1.30 4.71
N LEU A 421 -10.56 -0.40 5.02
CA LEU A 421 -9.94 0.60 4.14
C LEU A 421 -8.88 1.42 4.90
#